data_AF-A0A9X8H6V2-F1
#
_entry.id   AF-A0A9X8H6V2-F1
#
_cell.length_a   1.000
_cell.length_b   1.000
_cell.length_c   1.000
_cell.angle_alpha   90.00
_cell.angle_beta   90.00
_cell.angle_gamma   90.00
#
_symmetry.space_group_name_H-M   'P 1'
#
loop_
_entity.id
_entity.type
_entity.pdbx_description
1 polymer ?
#
loop_
_entity_poly.entity_id
_entity_poly.type
_entity_poly.pdbx_seq_one_letter_code
_entity_poly.pdbx_strand_id
1 'polypeptide(L)'
;APGITDSDTATYVAAHHVLLAHATAVQTHRSKHLTSKIGITLNSDMALPLDPTDDRDVEAAERKLQFSLGWFLNPIVHGDYPAVMKRRAGHRLPRFTAADSALLTQSYDVFMLNHYSTNVVTDCASTTYGQVASTKCFPLDEQAQGPTPSTDPLTSSTTSHWVQGAVTVGFVGPMLVAVMALAALVYRKQQQHRSSEQAGENSPLVPKH
;
A
#
# COMPACT_ATOMS: atom_id res chain seq x y z
N ALA A 1 -10.51 1.48 11.66
CA ALA A 1 -11.37 2.37 12.46
C ALA A 1 -10.78 2.44 13.88
N PRO A 2 -10.44 3.61 14.43
CA PRO A 2 -9.98 3.69 15.81
C PRO A 2 -11.16 3.48 16.76
N GLY A 3 -11.00 2.62 17.78
CA GLY A 3 -11.98 2.42 18.86
C GLY A 3 -12.83 1.15 18.81
N ILE A 4 -12.70 0.31 17.77
CA ILE A 4 -13.28 -1.04 17.74
C ILE A 4 -12.14 -2.04 17.63
N THR A 5 -11.83 -2.73 18.72
CA THR A 5 -10.74 -3.71 18.79
C THR A 5 -11.22 -5.14 18.50
N ASP A 6 -12.52 -5.40 18.69
CA ASP A 6 -13.05 -6.77 18.78
C ASP A 6 -14.09 -7.06 17.68
N SER A 7 -13.76 -6.77 16.42
CA SER A 7 -14.61 -7.16 15.31
C SER A 7 -13.80 -7.57 14.09
N ASP A 8 -13.86 -8.86 13.78
CA ASP A 8 -13.23 -9.47 12.61
C ASP A 8 -13.79 -8.97 11.27
N THR A 9 -14.86 -8.16 11.31
CA THR A 9 -15.54 -7.60 10.14
C THR A 9 -15.40 -6.09 10.03
N ALA A 10 -15.21 -5.36 11.13
CA ALA A 10 -15.21 -3.90 11.15
C ALA A 10 -14.18 -3.29 10.19
N THR A 11 -13.00 -3.91 10.07
CA THR A 11 -11.97 -3.43 9.13
C THR A 11 -12.41 -3.57 7.68
N TYR A 12 -13.02 -4.72 7.33
CA TYR A 12 -13.54 -4.96 5.98
C TYR A 12 -14.70 -4.03 5.63
N VAL A 13 -15.62 -3.81 6.57
CA VAL A 13 -16.73 -2.88 6.39
C VAL A 13 -16.24 -1.44 6.23
N ALA A 14 -15.27 -1.01 7.04
CA ALA A 14 -14.70 0.33 6.92
C ALA A 14 -14.00 0.53 5.57
N ALA A 15 -13.17 -0.41 5.14
CA ALA A 15 -12.50 -0.35 3.83
C ALA A 15 -13.51 -0.34 2.67
N HIS A 16 -14.59 -1.12 2.77
CA HIS A 16 -15.66 -1.15 1.80
C HIS A 16 -16.34 0.22 1.64
N HIS A 17 -16.71 0.87 2.74
CA HIS A 17 -17.32 2.20 2.68
C HIS A 17 -16.35 3.29 2.19
N VAL A 18 -15.06 3.19 2.51
CA VAL A 18 -14.05 4.11 1.97
C VAL A 18 -13.99 4.02 0.44
N LEU A 19 -14.03 2.81 -0.12
CA LEU A 19 -14.05 2.60 -1.56
C LEU A 19 -15.30 3.21 -2.22
N LEU A 20 -16.48 2.96 -1.66
CA LEU A 20 -17.73 3.51 -2.19
C LEU A 20 -17.78 5.04 -2.06
N ALA A 21 -17.31 5.59 -0.95
CA ALA A 21 -17.23 7.04 -0.74
C ALA A 21 -16.28 7.70 -1.77
N HIS A 22 -15.11 7.09 -2.00
CA HIS A 22 -14.17 7.52 -3.03
C HIS A 22 -14.82 7.53 -4.41
N ALA A 23 -15.44 6.42 -4.82
CA ALA A 23 -16.06 6.31 -6.14
C ALA A 23 -17.23 7.30 -6.33
N THR A 24 -18.04 7.51 -5.28
CA THR A 24 -19.12 8.51 -5.27
C THR A 24 -18.57 9.93 -5.40
N ALA A 25 -17.46 10.24 -4.73
CA ALA A 25 -16.79 11.53 -4.86
C ALA A 25 -16.26 11.76 -6.28
N VAL A 26 -15.68 10.73 -6.91
CA VAL A 26 -15.25 10.78 -8.32
C VAL A 26 -16.43 10.99 -9.26
N GLN A 27 -17.53 10.26 -9.07
CA GLN A 27 -18.74 10.44 -9.86
C GLN A 27 -19.29 11.86 -9.74
N THR A 28 -19.33 12.41 -8.52
CA THR A 28 -19.79 13.78 -8.24
C THR A 28 -18.87 14.83 -8.85
N HIS A 29 -17.55 14.61 -8.80
CA HIS A 29 -16.58 15.48 -9.46
C HIS A 29 -16.82 15.52 -10.97
N ARG A 30 -17.01 14.35 -11.60
CA ARG A 30 -17.31 14.22 -13.03
C ARG A 30 -18.65 14.85 -13.41
N SER A 31 -19.70 14.66 -12.60
CA SER A 31 -21.03 15.23 -12.87
C SER A 31 -21.06 16.75 -12.78
N LYS A 32 -20.11 17.36 -12.06
CA LYS A 32 -19.93 18.81 -11.99
C LYS A 32 -19.06 19.37 -13.14
N HIS A 33 -18.62 18.53 -14.08
CA HIS A 33 -17.79 18.91 -15.23
C HIS A 33 -16.53 19.70 -14.84
N LEU A 34 -15.92 19.35 -13.72
CA LEU A 34 -14.69 19.98 -13.25
C LEU A 34 -13.52 19.58 -14.16
N THR A 35 -12.63 20.52 -14.47
CA THR A 35 -11.45 20.31 -15.33
C THR A 35 -10.24 19.75 -14.58
N SER A 36 -10.25 19.80 -13.24
CA SER A 36 -9.20 19.23 -12.40
C SER A 36 -9.20 17.70 -12.46
N LYS A 37 -8.06 17.08 -12.16
CA LYS A 37 -7.95 15.62 -12.03
C LYS A 37 -8.32 15.18 -10.63
N ILE A 38 -9.01 14.05 -10.51
CA ILE A 38 -9.30 13.40 -9.23
C ILE A 38 -8.66 12.01 -9.18
N GLY A 39 -8.18 11.61 -8.01
CA GLY A 39 -7.40 10.39 -7.86
C GLY A 39 -7.47 9.82 -6.46
N ILE A 40 -6.74 8.73 -6.26
CA ILE A 40 -6.58 8.09 -4.96
C ILE A 40 -5.10 7.88 -4.66
N THR A 41 -4.74 8.03 -3.39
CA THR A 41 -3.41 7.68 -2.88
C THR A 41 -3.52 6.40 -2.06
N LEU A 42 -2.81 5.35 -2.48
CA LEU A 42 -2.74 4.10 -1.74
C LEU A 42 -1.42 4.00 -1.01
N ASN A 43 -1.44 3.45 0.21
CA ASN A 43 -0.24 3.10 0.94
C ASN A 43 0.04 1.61 0.75
N SER A 44 1.24 1.26 0.26
CA SER A 44 1.68 -0.12 0.26
C SER A 44 3.18 -0.24 0.49
N ASP A 45 3.52 -1.08 1.43
CA ASP A 45 4.85 -1.67 1.48
C ASP A 45 5.01 -2.68 0.34
N MET A 46 6.24 -2.86 -0.10
CA MET A 46 6.59 -3.96 -0.99
C MET A 46 6.66 -5.27 -0.18
N ALA A 47 6.37 -6.39 -0.82
CA ALA A 47 6.50 -7.72 -0.23
C ALA A 47 7.44 -8.56 -1.10
N LEU A 48 8.48 -9.11 -0.50
CA LEU A 48 9.44 -10.00 -1.14
C LEU A 48 9.40 -11.37 -0.43
N PRO A 49 9.51 -12.49 -1.14
CA PRO A 49 9.64 -13.79 -0.50
C PRO A 49 10.97 -13.88 0.27
N LEU A 50 10.95 -14.58 1.40
CA LEU A 50 12.16 -14.88 2.17
C LEU A 50 13.06 -15.83 1.37
N ASP A 51 12.49 -16.93 0.85
CA ASP A 51 13.12 -17.78 -0.13
C ASP A 51 12.38 -17.69 -1.48
N PRO A 52 12.96 -17.07 -2.52
CA PRO A 52 12.34 -16.97 -3.84
C PRO A 52 12.26 -18.33 -4.58
N THR A 53 12.90 -19.39 -4.05
CA THR A 53 12.83 -20.74 -4.60
C THR A 53 11.78 -21.62 -3.91
N ASP A 54 11.21 -21.17 -2.79
CA ASP A 54 10.06 -21.80 -2.16
C ASP A 54 8.76 -21.13 -2.64
N ASP A 55 7.95 -21.88 -3.39
CA ASP A 55 6.66 -21.42 -3.89
C ASP A 55 5.73 -20.91 -2.77
N ARG A 56 5.84 -21.43 -1.54
CA ARG A 56 5.02 -20.98 -0.41
C ARG A 56 5.37 -19.56 0.01
N ASP A 57 6.66 -19.21 0.02
CA ASP A 57 7.13 -17.87 0.36
C ASP A 57 6.77 -16.87 -0.76
N VAL A 58 6.85 -17.29 -2.02
CA VAL A 58 6.38 -16.51 -3.18
C VAL A 58 4.88 -16.21 -3.06
N GLU A 59 4.07 -17.23 -2.78
CA GLU A 59 2.64 -17.05 -2.55
C GLU A 59 2.36 -16.17 -1.32
N ALA A 60 3.13 -16.29 -0.24
CA ALA A 60 2.97 -15.47 0.95
C ALA A 60 3.24 -13.99 0.69
N ALA A 61 4.30 -13.68 -0.08
CA ALA A 61 4.61 -12.33 -0.52
C ALA A 61 3.48 -11.75 -1.38
N GLU A 62 2.97 -12.51 -2.36
CA GLU A 62 1.86 -12.07 -3.22
C GLU A 62 0.59 -11.83 -2.39
N ARG A 63 0.27 -12.72 -1.45
CA ARG A 63 -0.86 -12.52 -0.53
C ARG A 63 -0.73 -11.25 0.28
N LYS A 64 0.46 -10.96 0.83
CA LYS A 64 0.70 -9.73 1.58
C LYS A 64 0.40 -8.50 0.72
N LEU A 65 0.81 -8.51 -0.54
CA LEU A 65 0.57 -7.43 -1.49
C LEU A 65 -0.91 -7.28 -1.84
N GLN A 66 -1.63 -8.39 -2.06
CA GLN A 66 -3.07 -8.37 -2.33
C GLN A 66 -3.86 -7.85 -1.14
N PHE A 67 -3.46 -8.19 0.08
CA PHE A 67 -4.10 -7.68 1.29
C PHE A 67 -3.68 -6.23 1.63
N SER A 68 -2.63 -5.66 1.04
CA SER A 68 -2.33 -4.22 1.20
C SER A 68 -2.81 -3.39 0.02
N LEU A 69 -2.15 -3.53 -1.14
CA LEU A 69 -2.39 -2.76 -2.34
C LEU A 69 -3.64 -3.27 -3.07
N GLY A 70 -3.74 -4.59 -3.26
CA GLY A 70 -4.83 -5.21 -4.01
C GLY A 70 -6.21 -4.94 -3.39
N TRP A 71 -6.28 -4.81 -2.08
CA TRP A 71 -7.53 -4.56 -1.35
C TRP A 71 -8.25 -3.30 -1.83
N PHE A 72 -7.51 -2.24 -2.11
CA PHE A 72 -8.08 -0.98 -2.60
C PHE A 72 -7.96 -0.82 -4.11
N LEU A 73 -6.86 -1.30 -4.70
CA LEU A 73 -6.61 -1.12 -6.13
C LEU A 73 -7.52 -1.99 -6.99
N ASN A 74 -7.73 -3.26 -6.60
CA ASN A 74 -8.47 -4.21 -7.42
C ASN A 74 -9.95 -3.80 -7.59
N PRO A 75 -10.68 -3.35 -6.54
CA PRO A 75 -12.02 -2.82 -6.71
C PRO A 75 -12.10 -1.61 -7.65
N ILE A 76 -11.08 -0.75 -7.65
CA ILE A 76 -11.06 0.45 -8.50
C ILE A 76 -10.76 0.12 -9.97
N VAL A 77 -9.94 -0.91 -10.23
CA VAL A 77 -9.56 -1.29 -11.60
C VAL A 77 -10.54 -2.29 -12.21
N HIS A 78 -11.03 -3.23 -11.42
CA HIS A 78 -11.80 -4.39 -11.87
C HIS A 78 -13.20 -4.48 -11.26
N GLY A 79 -13.56 -3.59 -10.33
CA GLY A 79 -14.89 -3.57 -9.72
C GLY A 79 -15.13 -4.65 -8.66
N ASP A 80 -14.11 -5.40 -8.25
CA ASP A 80 -14.25 -6.44 -7.21
C ASP A 80 -12.96 -6.64 -6.41
N TYR A 81 -13.07 -7.29 -5.24
CA TYR A 81 -11.92 -7.63 -4.41
C TYR A 81 -11.06 -8.75 -5.01
N PRO A 82 -9.75 -8.81 -4.65
CA PRO A 82 -8.87 -9.90 -5.06
C PRO A 82 -9.43 -11.29 -4.70
N ALA A 83 -9.25 -12.26 -5.60
CA ALA A 83 -9.73 -13.62 -5.39
C ALA A 83 -9.18 -14.26 -4.10
N VAL A 84 -7.92 -13.97 -3.76
CA VAL A 84 -7.29 -14.47 -2.54
C VAL A 84 -7.90 -13.88 -1.26
N MET A 85 -8.32 -12.62 -1.31
CA MET A 85 -9.03 -11.98 -0.20
C MET A 85 -10.42 -12.59 -0.03
N LYS A 86 -11.18 -12.74 -1.13
CA LYS A 86 -12.50 -13.38 -1.10
C LYS A 86 -12.44 -14.79 -0.49
N ARG A 87 -11.42 -15.58 -0.87
CA ARG A 87 -11.21 -16.93 -0.33
C ARG A 87 -10.90 -16.95 1.17
N ARG A 88 -10.03 -16.05 1.65
CA ARG A 88 -9.52 -16.07 3.04
C ARG A 88 -10.39 -15.29 4.02
N ALA A 89 -10.93 -14.16 3.62
CA ALA A 89 -11.85 -13.38 4.45
C ALA A 89 -13.25 -13.99 4.49
N GLY A 90 -13.66 -14.66 3.40
CA GLY A 90 -14.93 -15.38 3.34
C GLY A 90 -16.12 -14.46 3.60
N HIS A 91 -17.00 -14.86 4.51
CA HIS A 91 -18.22 -14.11 4.86
C HIS A 91 -17.93 -12.77 5.56
N ARG A 92 -16.72 -12.55 6.08
CA ARG A 92 -16.32 -11.29 6.73
C ARG A 92 -16.12 -10.15 5.75
N LEU A 93 -15.87 -10.47 4.48
CA LEU A 93 -15.65 -9.49 3.41
C LEU A 93 -17.00 -9.12 2.78
N PRO A 94 -17.41 -7.84 2.81
CA PRO A 94 -18.61 -7.38 2.12
C PRO A 94 -18.52 -7.66 0.61
N ARG A 95 -19.68 -7.73 -0.04
CA ARG A 95 -19.78 -7.91 -1.49
C ARG A 95 -20.27 -6.64 -2.14
N PHE A 96 -19.66 -6.26 -3.25
CA PHE A 96 -20.17 -5.18 -4.09
C PHE A 96 -21.40 -5.67 -4.85
N THR A 97 -22.42 -4.81 -4.94
CA THR A 97 -23.49 -5.01 -5.91
C THR A 97 -22.99 -4.73 -7.32
N ALA A 98 -23.77 -5.10 -8.35
CA ALA A 98 -23.43 -4.75 -9.73
C ALA A 98 -23.34 -3.23 -9.94
N ALA A 99 -24.18 -2.45 -9.24
CA ALA A 99 -24.14 -1.00 -9.28
C ALA A 99 -22.86 -0.44 -8.63
N ASP A 100 -22.47 -0.98 -7.46
CA ASP A 100 -21.24 -0.59 -6.78
C ASP A 100 -20.00 -0.90 -7.62
N SER A 101 -19.95 -2.10 -8.21
CA SER A 101 -18.85 -2.56 -9.06
C SER A 101 -18.69 -1.65 -10.28
N ALA A 102 -19.81 -1.27 -10.92
CA ALA A 102 -19.81 -0.30 -12.03
C ALA A 102 -19.39 1.11 -11.57
N LEU A 103 -19.79 1.53 -10.38
CA LEU A 103 -19.40 2.84 -9.81
C LEU A 103 -17.89 2.91 -9.50
N LEU A 104 -17.32 1.83 -8.98
CA LEU A 104 -15.90 1.72 -8.60
C LEU A 104 -14.96 1.60 -9.81
N THR A 105 -15.39 0.86 -10.83
CA THR A 105 -14.55 0.59 -12.00
C THR A 105 -14.13 1.91 -12.67
N GLN A 106 -12.83 2.12 -12.78
CA GLN A 106 -12.22 3.34 -13.34
C GLN A 106 -12.61 4.63 -12.61
N SER A 107 -12.84 4.57 -11.29
CA SER A 107 -13.10 5.73 -10.44
C SER A 107 -11.82 6.51 -10.08
N TYR A 108 -10.98 6.85 -11.05
CA TYR A 108 -9.76 7.64 -10.88
C TYR A 108 -9.30 8.23 -12.22
N ASP A 109 -8.57 9.36 -12.17
CA ASP A 109 -7.81 9.89 -13.31
C ASP A 109 -6.29 9.78 -13.07
N VAL A 110 -5.87 9.85 -11.80
CA VAL A 110 -4.48 9.73 -11.36
C VAL A 110 -4.40 8.74 -10.20
N PHE A 111 -3.40 7.88 -10.24
CA PHE A 111 -3.09 6.94 -9.19
C PHE A 111 -1.79 7.34 -8.50
N MET A 112 -1.79 7.39 -7.17
CA MET A 112 -0.61 7.73 -6.37
C MET A 112 -0.31 6.60 -5.40
N LEU A 113 0.98 6.27 -5.25
CA LEU A 113 1.44 5.22 -4.35
C LEU A 113 2.40 5.82 -3.30
N ASN A 114 2.00 5.72 -2.04
CA ASN A 114 2.90 5.93 -0.91
C ASN A 114 3.61 4.61 -0.63
N HIS A 115 4.94 4.66 -0.63
CA HIS A 115 5.79 3.52 -0.31
C HIS A 115 6.86 3.99 0.68
N TYR A 116 7.05 3.23 1.75
CA TYR A 116 7.99 3.56 2.82
C TYR A 116 8.99 2.44 3.07
N SER A 117 8.55 1.19 2.97
CA SER A 117 9.37 0.04 3.33
C SER A 117 9.07 -1.19 2.49
N THR A 118 9.99 -2.14 2.55
CA THR A 118 9.84 -3.47 1.96
C THR A 118 9.85 -4.50 3.07
N ASN A 119 8.89 -5.41 3.03
CA ASN A 119 8.76 -6.53 3.94
C ASN A 119 9.30 -7.80 3.27
N VAL A 120 10.19 -8.53 3.94
CA VAL A 120 10.53 -9.90 3.56
C VAL A 120 9.54 -10.86 4.21
N VAL A 121 8.96 -11.79 3.45
CA VAL A 121 7.79 -12.57 3.79
C VAL A 121 8.01 -14.06 3.61
N THR A 122 7.66 -14.84 4.63
CA THR A 122 7.66 -16.31 4.59
C THR A 122 6.29 -16.85 4.95
N ASP A 123 5.97 -18.04 4.43
CA ASP A 123 4.78 -18.80 4.84
C ASP A 123 5.02 -19.48 6.20
N CYS A 124 3.97 -19.58 7.02
CA CYS A 124 4.09 -20.24 8.33
C CYS A 124 4.40 -21.74 8.24
N ALA A 125 4.07 -22.38 7.12
CA ALA A 125 4.40 -23.77 6.83
C ALA A 125 5.67 -23.90 5.96
N SER A 126 6.40 -22.80 5.75
CA SER A 126 7.69 -22.85 5.07
C SER A 126 8.76 -23.50 5.95
N THR A 127 9.71 -24.20 5.33
CA THR A 127 10.84 -24.83 6.03
C THR A 127 11.84 -23.80 6.57
N THR A 128 11.80 -22.56 6.07
CA THR A 128 12.59 -21.42 6.55
C THR A 128 11.91 -20.67 7.70
N TYR A 129 10.67 -21.01 8.05
CA TYR A 129 9.96 -20.42 9.19
C TYR A 129 10.75 -20.65 10.50
N GLY A 130 10.99 -19.57 11.25
CA GLY A 130 11.72 -19.61 12.52
C GLY A 130 13.25 -19.61 12.38
N GLN A 131 13.80 -19.64 11.16
CA GLN A 131 15.25 -19.51 10.94
C GLN A 131 15.75 -18.06 11.07
N VAL A 132 14.85 -17.07 11.04
CA VAL A 132 15.17 -15.65 11.23
C VAL A 132 14.52 -15.14 12.51
N ALA A 133 15.33 -14.53 13.38
CA ALA A 133 14.83 -13.87 14.59
C ALA A 133 13.82 -12.78 14.21
N SER A 134 12.65 -12.74 14.87
CA SER A 134 11.49 -11.87 14.58
C SER A 134 10.43 -12.41 13.59
N THR A 135 10.48 -13.69 13.20
CA THR A 135 9.41 -14.29 12.39
C THR A 135 8.18 -14.60 13.25
N LYS A 136 7.11 -13.78 13.20
CA LYS A 136 5.83 -14.05 13.89
C LYS A 136 4.78 -14.59 12.90
N CYS A 137 4.38 -15.85 13.03
CA CYS A 137 3.22 -16.37 12.32
C CYS A 137 1.91 -15.89 12.95
N PHE A 138 0.96 -15.48 12.11
CA PHE A 138 -0.44 -15.35 12.48
C PHE A 138 -1.21 -16.57 11.96
N PRO A 139 -1.51 -17.57 12.81
CA PRO A 139 -2.15 -18.82 12.40
C PRO A 139 -3.53 -18.57 11.80
N LEU A 140 -3.91 -19.43 10.85
CA LEU A 140 -5.14 -19.34 10.07
C LEU A 140 -6.37 -19.89 10.80
N ASP A 141 -6.17 -20.64 11.87
CA ASP A 141 -7.23 -21.29 12.64
C ASP A 141 -7.29 -20.76 14.08
N GLU A 142 -8.50 -20.40 14.50
CA GLU A 142 -8.85 -19.93 15.85
C GLU A 142 -8.68 -21.02 16.93
N GLN A 143 -8.30 -22.25 16.57
CA GLN A 143 -8.24 -23.41 17.49
C GLN A 143 -6.84 -23.72 18.04
N ALA A 144 -5.80 -22.95 17.72
CA ALA A 144 -4.44 -23.21 18.19
C ALA A 144 -3.98 -22.21 19.28
N GLN A 145 -4.79 -21.98 20.31
CA GLN A 145 -4.32 -21.32 21.54
C GLN A 145 -3.66 -22.34 22.48
N GLY A 146 -2.39 -22.64 22.18
CA GLY A 146 -1.46 -23.15 23.18
C GLY A 146 -0.96 -22.03 24.11
N PRO A 147 -0.44 -22.36 25.31
CA PRO A 147 -0.21 -21.38 26.36
C PRO A 147 0.82 -20.34 25.94
N THR A 148 0.41 -19.06 25.97
CA THR A 148 1.26 -17.91 25.66
C THR A 148 2.36 -17.74 26.72
N PRO A 149 3.65 -17.67 26.35
CA PRO A 149 4.67 -17.15 27.24
C PRO A 149 4.50 -15.63 27.37
N SER A 150 4.74 -15.14 28.58
CA SER A 150 4.61 -13.75 29.04
C SER A 150 5.09 -12.69 28.03
N THR A 151 4.21 -11.72 27.76
CA THR A 151 4.48 -10.51 26.98
C THR A 151 5.38 -9.52 27.72
N ASP A 152 6.54 -9.19 27.14
CA ASP A 152 7.26 -7.95 27.43
C ASP A 152 6.62 -6.76 26.67
N PRO A 153 6.47 -5.55 27.27
CA PRO A 153 5.59 -4.50 26.73
C PRO A 153 6.18 -3.64 25.60
N LEU A 154 7.39 -3.94 25.11
CA LEU A 154 8.14 -3.02 24.24
C LEU A 154 8.21 -3.42 22.75
N THR A 155 7.47 -4.47 22.33
CA THR A 155 7.40 -4.87 20.91
C THR A 155 5.96 -4.94 20.41
N SER A 156 5.23 -3.82 20.45
CA SER A 156 3.98 -3.67 19.71
C SER A 156 4.27 -3.63 18.20
N SER A 157 4.39 -4.82 17.60
CA SER A 157 4.39 -5.01 16.15
C SER A 157 3.06 -4.53 15.59
N THR A 158 3.09 -3.55 14.70
CA THR A 158 1.96 -2.86 14.06
C THR A 158 1.21 -3.71 13.03
N THR A 159 1.34 -5.04 13.06
CA THR A 159 0.75 -5.92 12.04
C THR A 159 -0.69 -6.29 12.40
N SER A 160 -1.61 -5.86 11.55
CA SER A 160 -3.05 -6.06 11.74
C SER A 160 -3.46 -7.52 11.54
N HIS A 161 -4.37 -8.03 12.39
CA HIS A 161 -4.84 -9.42 12.46
C HIS A 161 -5.41 -10.02 11.16
N TRP A 162 -5.73 -9.19 10.15
CA TRP A 162 -6.27 -9.62 8.85
C TRP A 162 -5.18 -9.95 7.81
N VAL A 163 -3.90 -9.67 8.09
CA VAL A 163 -2.75 -10.16 7.32
C VAL A 163 -2.39 -11.57 7.81
N GLN A 164 -3.31 -12.52 7.67
CA GLN A 164 -3.12 -13.89 8.17
C GLN A 164 -2.22 -14.68 7.21
N GLY A 165 -1.21 -15.37 7.76
CA GLY A 165 -0.29 -16.24 7.00
C GLY A 165 0.77 -15.53 6.16
N ALA A 166 1.19 -14.32 6.53
CA ALA A 166 2.36 -13.63 5.96
C ALA A 166 3.13 -12.92 7.08
N VAL A 167 4.43 -13.21 7.20
CA VAL A 167 5.29 -12.62 8.24
C VAL A 167 6.08 -11.46 7.65
N THR A 168 6.26 -10.34 8.36
CA THR A 168 7.19 -9.27 7.95
C THR A 168 8.53 -9.45 8.66
N VAL A 169 9.62 -9.55 7.92
CA VAL A 169 10.99 -9.55 8.44
C VAL A 169 11.69 -8.26 7.97
N GLY A 170 11.84 -7.30 8.90
CA GLY A 170 12.71 -6.13 8.76
C GLY A 170 12.15 -4.94 7.97
N PHE A 171 12.50 -3.73 8.42
CA PHE A 171 12.22 -2.44 7.77
C PHE A 171 13.49 -1.98 7.06
N VAL A 172 13.56 -2.11 5.74
CA VAL A 172 14.65 -1.49 4.96
C VAL A 172 14.08 -0.22 4.33
N GLY A 173 14.55 0.94 4.79
CA GLY A 173 14.09 2.25 4.31
C GLY A 173 15.08 2.88 3.32
N PRO A 174 14.97 2.64 2.00
CA PRO A 174 15.73 3.37 0.99
C PRO A 174 15.08 4.70 0.56
N MET A 175 13.84 4.98 0.96
CA MET A 175 13.06 6.11 0.45
C MET A 175 13.59 7.49 0.86
N LEU A 176 14.21 7.64 2.03
CA LEU A 176 14.76 8.94 2.44
C LEU A 176 15.95 9.35 1.56
N VAL A 177 16.78 8.39 1.12
CA VAL A 177 17.96 8.68 0.28
C VAL A 177 17.54 9.01 -1.15
N ALA A 178 16.56 8.28 -1.70
CA ALA A 178 16.07 8.52 -3.06
C ALA A 178 15.33 9.85 -3.19
N VAL A 179 14.49 10.22 -2.21
CA VAL A 179 13.77 11.50 -2.21
C VAL A 179 14.74 12.67 -2.02
N MET A 180 15.77 12.53 -1.17
CA MET A 180 16.80 13.57 -1.00
C MET A 180 17.69 13.70 -2.23
N ALA A 181 18.01 12.60 -2.94
CA ALA A 181 18.77 12.63 -4.18
C ALA A 181 18.00 13.30 -5.32
N LEU A 182 16.71 12.99 -5.47
CA LEU A 182 15.82 13.66 -6.42
C LEU A 182 15.64 15.14 -6.10
N ALA A 183 15.45 15.49 -4.82
CA ALA A 183 15.38 16.88 -4.38
C ALA A 183 16.69 17.64 -4.67
N ALA A 184 17.85 17.02 -4.45
CA ALA A 184 19.15 17.61 -4.76
C ALA A 184 19.36 17.81 -6.28
N LEU A 185 18.89 16.87 -7.11
CA LEU A 185 18.96 16.99 -8.57
C LEU A 185 18.04 18.10 -9.11
N VAL A 186 16.81 18.18 -8.59
CA VAL A 186 15.87 19.26 -8.92
C VAL A 186 16.43 20.61 -8.47
N TYR A 187 17.01 20.68 -7.27
CA TYR A 187 17.63 21.89 -6.74
C TYR A 187 18.83 22.35 -7.59
N ARG A 188 19.73 21.43 -7.99
CA ARG A 188 20.85 21.76 -8.89
C ARG A 188 20.37 22.28 -10.24
N LYS A 189 19.32 21.67 -10.81
CA LYS A 189 18.74 22.09 -12.09
C LYS A 189 18.10 23.49 -11.99
N GLN A 190 17.46 23.82 -10.86
CA GLN A 190 16.94 25.16 -10.61
C GLN A 190 18.05 26.21 -10.44
N GLN A 191 19.16 25.87 -9.77
CA GLN A 191 20.31 26.78 -9.64
C GLN A 191 20.96 27.07 -11.00
N GLN A 192 21.12 26.06 -11.85
CA GLN A 192 21.66 26.25 -13.20
C GLN A 192 20.78 27.16 -14.06
N HIS A 193 19.46 27.04 -13.97
CA HIS A 193 18.52 27.90 -14.71
C HIS A 193 18.59 29.36 -14.24
N ARG A 194 18.69 29.57 -12.92
CA ARG A 194 18.82 30.90 -12.32
C ARG A 194 20.15 31.57 -12.68
N SER A 195 21.24 30.79 -12.72
CA SER A 195 22.55 31.28 -13.17
C SER A 195 22.58 31.63 -14.67
N SER A 196 21.88 30.88 -15.53
CA SER A 196 21.79 31.20 -16.96
C SER A 196 20.95 32.45 -17.26
N GLU A 197 19.89 32.71 -16.48
CA GLU A 197 19.09 33.94 -16.60
C GLU A 197 19.91 35.17 -16.23
N GLN A 198 20.67 35.12 -15.12
CA GLN A 198 21.56 36.22 -14.71
C GLN A 198 22.74 36.45 -15.66
N ALA A 199 23.21 35.43 -16.37
CA ALA A 199 24.25 35.58 -17.38
C ALA A 199 23.73 36.23 -18.69
N GLY A 200 22.45 36.01 -19.02
CA GLY A 200 21.80 36.66 -20.17
C GLY A 200 21.55 38.15 -19.98
N GLU A 201 21.29 38.58 -18.75
CA GLU A 201 20.91 39.96 -18.43
C GLU A 201 22.11 40.94 -18.35
N ASN A 202 23.34 40.42 -18.25
CA ASN A 202 24.57 41.22 -18.20
C ASN A 202 25.36 41.27 -19.52
N SER A 203 24.77 40.89 -20.65
CA SER A 203 25.43 41.06 -21.96
C SER A 203 25.48 42.54 -22.36
N PRO A 204 26.66 43.14 -22.60
CA PRO A 204 26.77 44.54 -22.97
C PRO A 204 26.15 44.78 -24.36
N LEU A 205 25.28 45.79 -24.44
CA LEU A 205 24.71 46.28 -25.70
C LEU A 205 25.85 46.76 -26.61
N VAL A 206 26.06 46.06 -27.72
CA VAL A 206 27.00 46.47 -28.77
C VAL A 206 26.49 47.78 -29.40
N PRO A 207 27.24 48.89 -29.34
CA PRO A 207 26.85 50.10 -30.05
C PRO A 207 27.03 49.87 -31.55
N LYS A 208 25.95 50.08 -32.30
CA LYS A 208 26.01 50.19 -33.77
C LYS A 208 26.66 51.52 -34.10
N HIS A 209 27.81 51.51 -34.77
CA HIS A 209 28.17 52.41 -35.87
C HIS A 209 29.42 51.90 -36.58
#